data_AF-A0A3M7TMW2-F1
#
_entry.id   AF-A0A3M7TMW2-F1
#
_cell.length_a   1.000
_cell.length_b   1.000
_cell.length_c   1.000
_cell.angle_alpha   90.00
_cell.angle_beta   90.00
_cell.angle_gamma   90.00
#
_symmetry.space_group_name_H-M   'P 1'
#
loop_
_entity.id
_entity.type
_entity.pdbx_description
1 polymer ?
#
loop_
_entity_poly.entity_id
_entity_poly.type
_entity_poly.pdbx_seq_one_letter_code
_entity_poly.pdbx_strand_id
1 'polypeptide(L)'
;MKKFFLYVMIFPAFVLLVLFLFPVGKLYFTEAKVVEAAFLDVYYAQVGDGETEFDVFKEYMEKQGWVEVQRLGSGQDFERDGETFFIHSTDIKTIFRDGWVNF
;
A
#
# COMPACT_ATOMS: atom_id res chain seq x y z
N MET A 1 -25.36 32.61 -2.61
CA MET A 1 -25.85 31.21 -2.72
C MET A 1 -25.04 30.36 -3.71
N LYS A 2 -24.92 30.69 -5.00
CA LYS A 2 -24.18 29.85 -5.99
C LYS A 2 -22.74 29.48 -5.60
N LYS A 3 -21.95 30.44 -5.07
CA LYS A 3 -20.57 30.17 -4.61
C LYS A 3 -20.51 29.26 -3.39
N PHE A 4 -21.47 29.39 -2.47
CA PHE A 4 -21.57 28.53 -1.29
C PHE A 4 -21.84 27.07 -1.70
N PHE A 5 -22.79 26.84 -2.61
CA PHE A 5 -23.05 25.51 -3.17
C PHE A 5 -21.81 24.93 -3.88
N LEU A 6 -21.05 25.75 -4.60
CA LEU A 6 -19.80 25.33 -5.23
C LEU A 6 -18.77 24.87 -4.19
N TYR A 7 -18.55 25.63 -3.12
CA TYR A 7 -17.62 25.23 -2.05
C TYR A 7 -18.06 23.95 -1.34
N VAL A 8 -19.36 23.79 -1.11
CA VAL A 8 -19.93 22.57 -0.50
C VAL A 8 -19.69 21.33 -1.36
N MET A 9 -19.61 21.45 -2.70
CA MET A 9 -19.27 20.33 -3.58
C MET A 9 -17.76 20.10 -3.73
N ILE A 10 -16.96 21.18 -3.80
CA ILE A 10 -15.51 21.07 -3.98
C ILE A 10 -14.84 20.53 -2.71
N PHE A 11 -15.30 20.94 -1.54
CA PHE A 11 -14.65 20.57 -0.29
C PHE A 11 -14.60 19.05 -0.06
N PRO A 12 -15.70 18.28 -0.19
CA PRO A 12 -15.64 16.82 -0.10
C PRO A 12 -14.75 16.18 -1.15
N ALA A 13 -14.76 16.69 -2.39
CA ALA A 13 -13.89 16.19 -3.45
C ALA A 13 -12.40 16.41 -3.09
N PHE A 14 -12.07 17.55 -2.49
CA PHE A 14 -10.72 17.83 -2.02
C PHE A 14 -10.31 16.94 -0.85
N VAL A 15 -11.22 16.73 0.11
CA VAL A 15 -10.97 15.79 1.23
C VAL A 15 -10.73 14.38 0.71
N LEU A 16 -11.56 13.89 -0.22
CA LEU A 16 -11.38 12.58 -0.85
C LEU A 16 -10.05 12.47 -1.58
N LEU A 17 -9.66 13.51 -2.33
CA LEU A 17 -8.37 13.55 -3.01
C LEU A 17 -7.21 13.44 -2.02
N VAL A 18 -7.25 14.18 -0.90
CA VAL A 18 -6.22 14.12 0.14
C VAL A 18 -6.15 12.72 0.76
N LEU A 19 -7.29 12.12 1.09
CA LEU A 19 -7.33 10.76 1.65
C LEU A 19 -6.78 9.73 0.67
N PHE A 20 -7.03 9.89 -0.62
CA PHE A 20 -6.51 9.00 -1.66
C PHE A 20 -5.00 9.15 -1.85
N LEU A 21 -4.48 10.39 -1.78
CA LEU A 21 -3.05 10.67 -1.94
C LEU A 21 -2.24 10.43 -0.66
N PHE A 22 -2.89 10.34 0.50
CA PHE A 22 -2.20 10.20 1.78
C PHE A 22 -1.30 8.95 1.85
N PRO A 23 -1.74 7.73 1.47
CA PRO A 23 -0.85 6.56 1.44
C PRO A 23 0.35 6.77 0.50
N VAL A 24 0.13 7.33 -0.69
CA VAL A 24 1.20 7.62 -1.66
C VAL A 24 2.22 8.59 -1.06
N GLY A 25 1.75 9.64 -0.40
CA GLY A 25 2.61 10.60 0.31
C GLY A 25 3.38 9.94 1.45
N LYS A 26 2.72 9.09 2.26
CA LYS A 26 3.39 8.33 3.33
C LYS A 26 4.51 7.46 2.77
N LEU A 27 4.25 6.77 1.66
CA LEU A 27 5.24 5.93 0.99
C LEU A 27 6.44 6.76 0.48
N TYR A 28 6.20 7.97 -0.06
CA TYR A 28 7.26 8.81 -0.61
C TYR A 28 8.08 9.58 0.44
N PHE A 29 7.43 10.06 1.51
CA PHE A 29 8.06 10.95 2.50
C PHE A 29 8.53 10.24 3.77
N THR A 30 8.35 8.92 3.89
CA THR A 30 8.81 8.15 5.05
C THR A 30 9.69 6.98 4.62
N GLU A 31 10.33 6.31 5.58
CA GLU A 31 11.09 5.08 5.33
C GLU A 31 10.19 3.84 5.16
N ALA A 32 8.86 4.01 5.15
CA ALA A 32 7.94 2.92 4.91
C ALA A 32 8.09 2.42 3.47
N LYS A 33 8.38 1.13 3.29
CA LYS A 33 8.40 0.51 1.96
C LYS A 33 7.04 -0.04 1.53
N VAL A 34 6.10 -0.22 2.46
CA VAL A 34 4.74 -0.71 2.21
C VAL A 34 3.74 0.09 3.06
N VAL A 35 2.61 0.45 2.46
CA VAL A 35 1.49 1.10 3.14
C VAL A 35 0.16 0.56 2.61
N GLU A 36 -0.83 0.42 3.48
CA GLU A 36 -2.20 0.06 3.07
C GLU A 36 -2.88 1.21 2.32
N ALA A 37 -3.63 0.88 1.28
CA ALA A 37 -4.46 1.85 0.58
C ALA A 37 -5.66 2.25 1.44
N ALA A 38 -6.09 3.52 1.35
CA ALA A 38 -7.12 4.05 2.25
C ALA A 38 -8.53 3.49 1.99
N PHE A 39 -8.82 3.03 0.76
CA PHE A 39 -10.17 2.64 0.33
C PHE A 39 -10.22 1.34 -0.47
N LEU A 40 -9.07 0.68 -0.64
CA LEU A 40 -8.92 -0.50 -1.46
C LEU A 40 -8.21 -1.55 -0.61
N ASP A 41 -8.60 -2.81 -0.77
CA ASP A 41 -7.95 -3.95 -0.12
C ASP A 41 -6.68 -4.33 -0.89
N VAL A 42 -5.75 -3.37 -0.94
CA VAL A 42 -4.46 -3.49 -1.63
C VAL A 42 -3.39 -2.74 -0.84
N TYR A 43 -2.15 -3.13 -1.06
CA TYR A 43 -0.97 -2.52 -0.47
C TYR A 43 -0.20 -1.75 -1.54
N TYR A 44 0.27 -0.57 -1.21
CA TYR A 44 1.18 0.21 -2.04
C TYR A 44 2.60 -0.05 -1.58
N ALA A 45 3.46 -0.42 -2.53
CA ALA A 45 4.85 -0.76 -2.28
C ALA A 45 5.82 0.18 -3.00
N GLN A 46 6.95 0.42 -2.36
CA GLN A 46 8.16 0.96 -2.95
C GLN A 46 9.20 -0.15 -3.02
N VAL A 47 9.69 -0.44 -4.21
CA VAL A 47 10.64 -1.52 -4.48
C VAL A 47 11.98 -0.93 -4.89
N GLY A 48 13.06 -1.35 -4.25
CA GLY A 48 14.43 -0.98 -4.63
C GLY A 48 15.08 -1.94 -5.61
N ASP A 49 16.32 -1.62 -5.99
CA ASP A 49 17.09 -2.41 -6.94
C ASP A 49 17.36 -3.82 -6.39
N GLY A 50 17.02 -4.83 -7.19
CA GLY A 50 17.13 -6.24 -6.81
C GLY A 50 16.06 -6.76 -5.83
N GLU A 51 15.14 -5.93 -5.36
CA GLU A 51 14.01 -6.35 -4.52
C GLU A 51 12.80 -6.76 -5.36
N THR A 52 12.00 -7.70 -4.87
CA THR A 52 10.67 -8.01 -5.44
C THR A 52 9.56 -7.51 -4.51
N GLU A 53 8.38 -7.25 -5.04
CA GLU A 53 7.19 -6.84 -4.28
C GLU A 53 6.93 -7.74 -3.06
N PHE A 54 7.12 -9.04 -3.23
CA PHE A 54 6.95 -10.04 -2.17
C PHE A 54 8.03 -9.99 -1.10
N ASP A 55 9.24 -9.60 -1.45
CA ASP A 55 10.31 -9.45 -0.46
C ASP A 55 10.06 -8.22 0.41
N VAL A 56 9.65 -7.11 -0.23
CA VAL A 56 9.28 -5.89 0.50
C VAL A 56 8.04 -6.10 1.38
N PHE A 57 7.04 -6.82 0.87
CA PHE A 57 5.84 -7.15 1.61
C PHE A 57 6.12 -8.10 2.78
N LYS A 58 7.00 -9.09 2.58
CA LYS A 58 7.48 -9.95 3.65
C LYS A 58 8.11 -9.13 4.79
N GLU A 59 9.04 -8.22 4.48
CA GLU A 59 9.66 -7.36 5.50
C GLU A 59 8.62 -6.54 6.27
N TYR A 60 7.58 -6.06 5.60
CA TYR A 60 6.46 -5.35 6.22
C TYR A 60 5.69 -6.23 7.19
N MET A 61 5.33 -7.44 6.77
CA MET A 61 4.60 -8.41 7.59
C MET A 61 5.41 -8.88 8.80
N GLU A 62 6.70 -9.15 8.62
CA GLU A 62 7.62 -9.55 9.70
C GLU A 62 7.76 -8.45 10.77
N LYS A 63 7.80 -7.17 10.38
CA LYS A 63 7.78 -6.03 11.32
C LYS A 63 6.49 -5.96 12.14
N GLN A 64 5.42 -6.57 11.67
CA GLN A 64 4.14 -6.68 12.37
C GLN A 64 3.97 -8.01 13.13
N GLY A 65 5.03 -8.82 13.19
CA GLY A 65 5.04 -10.10 13.91
C GLY A 65 4.45 -11.27 13.14
N TRP A 66 4.20 -11.13 11.84
CA TRP A 66 3.80 -12.25 10.98
C TRP A 66 5.00 -13.01 10.47
N VAL A 67 4.85 -14.31 10.23
CA VAL A 67 5.91 -15.18 9.69
C VAL A 67 5.47 -15.75 8.34
N GLU A 68 6.28 -15.60 7.30
CA GLU A 68 6.02 -16.25 6.01
C GLU A 68 6.13 -17.77 6.19
N VAL A 69 5.03 -18.49 5.92
CA VAL A 69 4.98 -19.95 6.00
C VAL A 69 5.10 -20.60 4.62
N GLN A 70 4.59 -19.94 3.58
CA GLN A 70 4.59 -20.48 2.23
C GLN A 70 4.62 -19.38 1.16
N ARG A 71 5.33 -19.64 0.06
CA ARG A 71 5.26 -18.84 -1.18
C ARG A 71 4.79 -19.75 -2.32
N LEU A 72 3.62 -19.45 -2.87
CA LEU A 72 2.96 -20.24 -3.91
C LEU A 72 2.78 -19.40 -5.17
N GLY A 73 3.64 -19.59 -6.18
CA GLY A 73 3.49 -18.97 -7.49
C GLY A 73 3.26 -17.45 -7.44
N SER A 74 1.99 -17.05 -7.50
CA SER A 74 1.53 -15.66 -7.46
C SER A 74 1.04 -15.18 -6.08
N GLY A 75 1.41 -15.81 -4.97
CA GLY A 75 1.01 -15.38 -3.62
C GLY A 75 1.92 -15.85 -2.49
N GLN A 76 1.68 -15.32 -1.30
CA GLN A 76 2.39 -15.63 -0.05
C GLN A 76 1.41 -15.84 1.10
N ASP A 77 1.68 -16.84 1.93
CA ASP A 77 0.97 -17.14 3.17
C ASP A 77 1.81 -16.72 4.37
N PHE A 78 1.16 -16.06 5.32
CA PHE A 78 1.73 -15.60 6.58
C PHE A 78 0.93 -16.13 7.77
N GLU A 79 1.60 -16.44 8.87
CA GLU A 79 0.98 -16.89 10.12
C GLU A 79 1.37 -15.99 11.30
N ARG A 80 0.39 -15.69 12.17
CA ARG A 80 0.59 -15.01 13.45
C ARG A 80 -0.49 -15.44 14.43
N ASP A 81 -0.09 -15.91 15.62
CA ASP A 81 -1.01 -16.31 16.70
C ASP A 81 -2.12 -17.30 16.27
N GLY A 82 -1.82 -18.20 15.32
CA GLY A 82 -2.76 -19.17 14.77
C GLY A 82 -3.72 -18.62 13.70
N GLU A 83 -3.59 -17.35 13.33
CA GLU A 83 -4.27 -16.75 12.18
C GLU A 83 -3.39 -16.87 10.93
N THR A 84 -4.03 -17.13 9.78
CA THR A 84 -3.36 -17.16 8.47
C THR A 84 -3.81 -15.99 7.63
N PHE A 85 -2.86 -15.32 6.99
CA PHE A 85 -3.08 -14.23 6.05
C PHE A 85 -2.44 -14.58 4.71
N PHE A 86 -3.24 -14.54 3.65
CA PHE A 86 -2.78 -14.80 2.30
C PHE A 86 -2.85 -13.53 1.46
N ILE A 87 -1.80 -13.29 0.67
CA ILE A 87 -1.71 -12.14 -0.24
C ILE A 87 -1.40 -12.61 -1.66
N HIS A 88 -2.12 -12.09 -2.66
CA HIS A 88 -1.74 -12.26 -4.05
C HIS A 88 -0.77 -11.17 -4.51
N SER A 89 0.04 -11.45 -5.53
CA SER A 89 0.86 -10.42 -6.19
C SER A 89 0.02 -9.26 -6.73
N THR A 90 -1.22 -9.52 -7.14
CA THR A 90 -2.14 -8.49 -7.63
C THR A 90 -2.57 -7.52 -6.55
N ASP A 91 -2.45 -7.89 -5.29
CA ASP A 91 -2.90 -7.09 -4.14
C ASP A 91 -1.77 -6.17 -3.66
N ILE A 92 -0.57 -6.32 -4.22
CA ILE A 92 0.59 -5.45 -3.98
C ILE A 92 0.81 -4.60 -5.24
N LYS A 93 0.62 -3.29 -5.12
CA LYS A 93 0.82 -2.31 -6.19
C LYS A 93 2.13 -1.56 -5.99
N THR A 94 3.08 -1.78 -6.87
CA THR A 94 4.33 -1.01 -6.91
C THR A 94 4.05 0.40 -7.41
N ILE A 95 4.08 1.37 -6.50
CA ILE A 95 3.89 2.80 -6.82
C ILE A 95 5.23 3.45 -7.15
N PHE A 96 6.28 3.05 -6.45
CA PHE A 96 7.64 3.54 -6.69
C PHE A 96 8.60 2.38 -6.94
N ARG A 97 9.46 2.53 -7.94
CA ARG A 97 10.57 1.63 -8.24
C ARG A 97 11.84 2.45 -8.34
N ASP A 98 12.84 2.09 -7.55
CA ASP A 98 14.14 2.79 -7.48
C ASP A 98 14.01 4.31 -7.20
N GLY A 99 13.02 4.68 -6.38
CA GLY A 99 12.72 6.07 -6.03
C GLY A 99 11.96 6.86 -7.09
N TRP A 100 11.64 6.26 -8.23
CA TRP A 100 10.84 6.85 -9.31
C TRP A 100 9.43 6.31 -9.31
N VAL A 101 8.47 7.11 -9.80
CA VAL A 101 7.10 6.63 -10.01
C VAL A 101 7.13 5.48 -11.03
N ASN A 102 6.51 4.37 -10.67
CA ASN A 102 6.38 3.18 -11.50
C ASN A 102 5.15 3.33 -12.41
N PHE A 103 5.36 3.43 -13.72
CA PHE A 103 4.32 3.60 -14.75
C PHE A 103 4.09 2.31 -15.54
#